data_AF-A0AAW3F1G6-F1
#
_entry.id   AF-A0AAW3F1G6-F1
#
_cell.length_a   1.000
_cell.length_b   1.000
_cell.length_c   1.000
_cell.angle_alpha   90.00
_cell.angle_beta   90.00
_cell.angle_gamma   90.00
#
_symmetry.space_group_name_H-M   'P 1'
#
loop_
_entity.id
_entity.type
_entity.pdbx_description
1 polymer ?
#
loop_
_entity_poly.entity_id
_entity_poly.type
_entity_poly.pdbx_seq_one_letter_code
_entity_poly.pdbx_strand_id
1 'polypeptide(L)'
;MAIAEALNQSLVEVLDIPRGDRFVMLIERGEDELFIDPDFMGMQRSDKAMIITVLLGAHRGQDDKTALLAAERVEAHPDDVFAALVPVPNENFSFGRGIAQLMGGAPRW
;
A
#
# COMPACT_ATOMS: atom_id res chain seq x y z
N MET A 1 -8.01 7.91 -13.11
CA MET A 1 -6.53 7.66 -13.10
C MET A 1 -6.30 6.17 -12.88
N ALA A 2 -5.23 5.53 -13.40
CA ALA A 2 -5.03 4.10 -13.13
C ALA A 2 -4.75 3.87 -11.62
N ILE A 3 -5.35 2.84 -11.01
CA ILE A 3 -5.26 2.57 -9.55
C ILE A 3 -3.80 2.53 -9.07
N ALA A 4 -2.90 1.92 -9.85
CA ALA A 4 -1.47 1.86 -9.52
C ALA A 4 -0.78 3.24 -9.45
N GLU A 5 -1.19 4.17 -10.30
CA GLU A 5 -0.66 5.53 -10.31
C GLU A 5 -1.21 6.34 -9.14
N ALA A 6 -2.50 6.20 -8.85
CA ALA A 6 -3.15 6.81 -7.69
C ALA A 6 -2.47 6.39 -6.38
N LEU A 7 -2.24 5.08 -6.21
CA LEU A 7 -1.61 4.53 -5.03
C LEU A 7 -0.16 5.04 -4.88
N ASN A 8 0.64 5.01 -5.96
CA ASN A 8 2.02 5.48 -5.89
C ASN A 8 2.09 6.99 -5.59
N GLN A 9 1.18 7.79 -6.16
CA GLN A 9 1.10 9.22 -5.87
C GLN A 9 0.76 9.49 -4.40
N SER A 10 -0.17 8.73 -3.80
CA SER A 10 -0.41 8.79 -2.36
C SER A 10 0.84 8.48 -1.55
N LEU A 11 1.57 7.43 -1.89
CA LEU A 11 2.78 7.05 -1.17
C LEU A 11 3.85 8.15 -1.23
N VAL A 12 4.11 8.71 -2.42
CA VAL A 12 5.07 9.81 -2.61
C VAL A 12 4.70 11.04 -1.78
N GLU A 13 3.45 11.46 -1.81
CA GLU A 13 3.05 12.68 -1.13
C GLU A 13 2.94 12.54 0.39
N VAL A 14 2.52 11.37 0.88
CA VAL A 14 2.29 11.15 2.31
C VAL A 14 3.57 10.79 3.04
N LEU A 15 4.42 9.96 2.41
CA LEU A 15 5.62 9.40 3.03
C LEU A 15 6.90 10.13 2.59
N ASP A 16 6.78 11.15 1.73
CA ASP A 16 7.91 11.89 1.15
C ASP A 16 8.94 10.98 0.44
N ILE A 17 8.51 9.81 -0.07
CA ILE A 17 9.39 8.86 -0.76
C ILE A 17 9.81 9.40 -2.14
N PRO A 18 10.97 8.99 -2.68
CA PRO A 18 11.38 9.35 -4.02
C PRO A 18 10.32 8.95 -5.05
N ARG A 19 10.09 9.80 -6.06
CA ARG A 19 9.15 9.48 -7.16
C ARG A 19 9.48 8.19 -7.91
N GLY A 20 10.74 7.76 -7.88
CA GLY A 20 11.22 6.51 -8.47
C GLY A 20 11.01 5.27 -7.59
N ASP A 21 10.65 5.44 -6.31
CA ASP A 21 10.28 4.35 -5.41
C ASP A 21 8.87 3.86 -5.75
N ARG A 22 8.77 3.17 -6.89
CA ARG A 22 7.52 2.72 -7.51
C ARG A 22 7.56 1.22 -7.75
N PHE A 23 7.20 0.47 -6.73
CA PHE A 23 7.05 -0.99 -6.76
C PHE A 23 5.58 -1.35 -6.55
N VAL A 24 4.81 -1.42 -7.65
CA VAL A 24 3.37 -1.70 -7.60
C VAL A 24 3.07 -2.95 -8.42
N MET A 25 2.29 -3.84 -7.82
CA MET A 25 1.76 -5.04 -8.48
C MET A 25 0.24 -4.94 -8.51
N LEU A 26 -0.35 -5.14 -9.68
CA LEU A 26 -1.79 -5.28 -9.85
C LEU A 26 -2.09 -6.76 -10.07
N ILE A 27 -2.96 -7.31 -9.23
CA ILE A 27 -3.42 -8.70 -9.35
C ILE A 27 -4.91 -8.63 -9.60
N GLU A 28 -5.31 -8.87 -10.84
CA GLU A 28 -6.72 -9.05 -11.19
C GLU A 28 -7.17 -10.45 -10.76
N ARG A 29 -8.42 -10.53 -10.32
CA ARG A 29 -9.07 -11.76 -9.88
C ARG A 29 -10.29 -11.99 -10.74
N GLY A 30 -10.45 -13.21 -11.24
CA GLY A 30 -11.65 -13.62 -11.96
C GLY A 30 -12.88 -13.67 -11.06
N GLU A 31 -14.02 -13.96 -11.68
CA GLU A 31 -15.21 -14.38 -10.94
C GLU A 31 -14.83 -15.58 -10.04
N ASP A 32 -15.26 -15.56 -8.77
CA ASP A 32 -14.98 -16.58 -7.75
C ASP A 32 -13.50 -16.74 -7.30
N GLU A 33 -12.65 -15.72 -7.47
CA GLU A 33 -11.26 -15.76 -6.97
C GLU A 33 -10.97 -14.83 -5.78
N LEU A 34 -11.87 -13.89 -5.48
CA LEU A 34 -11.76 -12.95 -4.36
C LEU A 34 -13.07 -12.92 -3.59
N PHE A 35 -12.98 -13.20 -2.28
CA PHE A 35 -14.12 -13.21 -1.39
C PHE A 35 -13.86 -12.22 -0.26
N ILE A 36 -14.59 -11.10 -0.27
CA ILE A 36 -14.58 -10.10 0.79
C ILE A 36 -16.00 -10.04 1.33
N ASP A 37 -16.15 -10.26 2.64
CA ASP A 37 -17.46 -10.14 3.27
C ASP A 37 -17.98 -8.69 3.12
N PRO A 38 -19.20 -8.50 2.61
CA PRO A 38 -19.68 -7.18 2.28
C PRO A 38 -19.90 -6.28 3.51
N ASP A 39 -20.19 -6.90 4.66
CA ASP A 39 -20.69 -6.24 5.86
C ASP A 39 -19.69 -6.30 7.03
N PHE A 40 -18.59 -7.04 6.90
CA PHE A 40 -17.63 -7.22 7.99
C PHE A 40 -17.06 -5.87 8.45
N MET A 41 -17.09 -5.68 9.78
CA MET A 41 -16.78 -4.42 10.47
C MET A 41 -17.72 -3.25 10.12
N GLY A 42 -18.94 -3.53 9.65
CA GLY A 42 -19.98 -2.54 9.39
C GLY A 42 -19.86 -1.79 8.06
N MET A 43 -19.11 -2.33 7.11
CA MET A 43 -18.96 -1.76 5.77
C MET A 43 -20.16 -2.08 4.87
N GLN A 44 -20.24 -1.44 3.72
CA GLN A 44 -21.20 -1.73 2.65
C GLN A 44 -20.47 -1.90 1.31
N ARG A 45 -19.75 -3.01 1.17
CA ARG A 45 -18.92 -3.26 -0.02
C ARG A 45 -19.76 -3.65 -1.24
N SER A 46 -19.33 -3.14 -2.39
CA SER A 46 -19.78 -3.56 -3.70
C SER A 46 -18.95 -4.74 -4.24
N ASP A 47 -19.33 -5.19 -5.44
CA ASP A 47 -18.57 -6.17 -6.22
C ASP A 47 -17.21 -5.65 -6.71
N LYS A 48 -16.91 -4.35 -6.51
CA LYS A 48 -15.64 -3.71 -6.86
C LYS A 48 -14.66 -3.60 -5.71
N ALA A 49 -15.00 -4.19 -4.55
CA ALA A 49 -14.13 -4.15 -3.39
C ALA A 49 -12.75 -4.75 -3.68
N MET A 50 -11.72 -4.13 -3.13
CA MET A 50 -10.33 -4.46 -3.38
C MET A 50 -9.52 -4.52 -2.08
N ILE A 51 -8.41 -5.24 -2.16
CA ILE A 51 -7.43 -5.34 -1.09
C ILE A 51 -6.16 -4.60 -1.54
N ILE A 52 -5.74 -3.63 -0.74
CA ILE A 52 -4.47 -2.93 -0.89
C ILE A 52 -3.53 -3.41 0.21
N THR A 53 -2.43 -4.06 -0.17
CA THR A 53 -1.35 -4.39 0.77
C THR A 53 -0.15 -3.52 0.47
N VAL A 54 0.32 -2.78 1.48
CA VAL A 54 1.52 -1.96 1.37
C VAL A 54 2.60 -2.57 2.24
N LEU A 55 3.65 -3.09 1.61
CA LEU A 55 4.88 -3.45 2.30
C LEU A 55 5.72 -2.18 2.44
N LEU A 56 6.03 -1.79 3.67
CA LEU A 56 6.78 -0.58 3.96
C LEU A 56 7.88 -0.85 4.99
N GLY A 57 8.95 -0.06 4.95
CA GLY A 57 10.05 -0.20 5.91
C GLY A 57 9.58 -0.02 7.35
N ALA A 58 10.08 -0.86 8.26
CA ALA A 58 9.69 -0.86 9.68
C ALA A 58 10.07 0.43 10.42
N HIS A 59 10.93 1.26 9.82
CA HIS A 59 11.25 2.60 10.31
C HIS A 59 10.04 3.55 10.24
N ARG A 60 9.02 3.26 9.42
CA ARG A 60 7.80 4.07 9.30
C ARG A 60 6.92 3.93 10.54
N GLY A 61 6.69 5.07 11.17
CA GLY A 61 6.03 5.20 12.46
C GLY A 61 4.51 5.08 12.39
N GLN A 62 3.87 5.32 13.52
CA GLN A 62 2.40 5.37 13.59
C GLN A 62 1.84 6.54 12.77
N ASP A 63 2.50 7.70 12.79
CA ASP A 63 2.03 8.90 12.10
C ASP A 63 2.00 8.68 10.58
N ASP A 64 3.08 8.12 10.01
CA ASP A 64 3.15 7.72 8.59
C ASP A 64 2.01 6.78 8.20
N LYS A 65 1.76 5.76 9.02
CA LYS A 65 0.72 4.74 8.77
C LYS A 65 -0.67 5.36 8.82
N THR A 66 -0.90 6.24 9.79
CA THR A 66 -2.19 6.93 9.97
C THR A 66 -2.45 7.88 8.79
N ALA A 67 -1.43 8.64 8.40
CA ALA A 67 -1.53 9.54 7.25
C ALA A 67 -1.79 8.77 5.95
N LEU A 68 -1.16 7.60 5.77
CA LEU A 68 -1.35 6.79 4.57
C LEU A 68 -2.75 6.17 4.49
N LEU A 69 -3.29 5.69 5.62
CA LEU A 69 -4.67 5.18 5.68
C LEU A 69 -5.71 6.28 5.43
N ALA A 70 -5.43 7.53 5.82
CA ALA A 70 -6.31 8.66 5.56
C ALA A 70 -6.22 9.19 4.11
N ALA A 71 -5.15 8.86 3.39
CA ALA A 71 -4.92 9.32 2.03
C ALA A 71 -5.63 8.43 1.01
N GLU A 72 -6.96 8.43 1.04
CA GLU A 72 -7.77 7.79 -0.01
C GLU A 72 -7.68 8.58 -1.32
N ARG A 73 -6.93 8.05 -2.29
CA ARG A 73 -6.83 8.61 -3.66
C ARG A 73 -7.22 7.65 -4.76
N VAL A 74 -7.54 6.42 -4.40
CA VAL A 74 -8.12 5.50 -5.37
C VAL A 74 -9.56 5.96 -5.61
N GLU A 75 -9.95 6.10 -6.87
CA GLU A 75 -11.33 6.40 -7.27
C GLU A 75 -12.21 5.17 -6.98
N ALA A 76 -12.46 4.90 -5.70
CA ALA A 76 -13.27 3.80 -5.18
C ALA A 76 -14.19 4.32 -4.07
N HIS A 77 -15.25 3.56 -3.78
CA HIS A 77 -16.05 3.83 -2.59
C HIS A 77 -15.19 3.55 -1.34
N PRO A 78 -15.24 4.37 -0.26
CA PRO A 78 -14.41 4.15 0.92
C PRO A 78 -14.56 2.74 1.52
N ASP A 79 -15.80 2.24 1.60
CA ASP A 79 -16.07 0.89 2.11
C ASP A 79 -15.46 -0.22 1.24
N ASP A 80 -15.24 0.04 -0.05
CA ASP A 80 -14.69 -0.91 -1.03
C ASP A 80 -13.18 -1.11 -0.87
N VAL A 81 -12.49 -0.30 -0.06
CA VAL A 81 -11.04 -0.40 0.11
C VAL A 81 -10.71 -1.04 1.45
N PHE A 82 -10.22 -2.28 1.41
CA PHE A 82 -9.53 -2.87 2.55
C PHE A 82 -8.02 -2.63 2.41
N ALA A 83 -7.41 -1.93 3.37
CA ALA A 83 -5.97 -1.63 3.36
C ALA A 83 -5.23 -2.31 4.52
N ALA A 84 -4.10 -2.94 4.21
CA ALA A 84 -3.19 -3.53 5.18
C ALA A 84 -1.77 -2.98 5.00
N LEU A 85 -1.22 -2.37 6.06
CA LEU A 85 0.15 -1.89 6.10
C LEU A 85 1.01 -2.90 6.83
N VAL A 86 2.03 -3.45 6.16
CA VAL A 86 2.87 -4.54 6.69
C VAL A 86 4.29 -4.00 6.87
N PRO A 87 4.72 -3.71 8.11
CA PRO A 87 6.07 -3.27 8.40
C PRO A 87 7.07 -4.40 8.13
N VAL A 88 8.07 -4.12 7.32
CA VAL A 88 9.13 -5.06 6.95
C VAL A 88 10.47 -4.52 7.45
N PRO A 89 11.29 -5.30 8.17
CA PRO A 89 12.64 -4.89 8.56
C PRO A 89 13.42 -4.34 7.35
N ASN A 90 14.15 -3.24 7.54
CA ASN A 90 14.78 -2.53 6.43
C ASN A 90 15.79 -3.42 5.67
N GLU A 91 16.51 -4.27 6.39
CA GLU A 91 17.46 -5.25 5.88
C GLU A 91 16.84 -6.33 4.97
N ASN A 92 15.50 -6.47 4.96
CA ASN A 92 14.80 -7.42 4.11
C ASN A 92 14.51 -6.87 2.70
N PHE A 93 14.77 -5.57 2.46
CA PHE A 93 14.60 -4.97 1.14
C PHE A 93 15.88 -5.08 0.32
N SER A 94 15.79 -5.76 -0.83
CA SER A 94 16.76 -5.65 -1.92
C SER A 94 16.07 -5.09 -3.15
N PHE A 95 16.43 -3.87 -3.55
CA PHE A 95 15.93 -3.23 -4.77
C PHE A 95 16.65 -3.72 -6.05
N GLY A 96 17.58 -4.68 -5.90
CA GLY A 96 18.29 -5.31 -7.01
C GLY A 96 19.70 -5.72 -6.63
N ARG A 97 20.33 -6.53 -7.49
CA ARG A 97 21.73 -7.00 -7.36
C ARG A 97 22.01 -7.84 -6.10
N GLY A 98 20.97 -8.30 -5.39
CA GLY A 98 21.13 -9.06 -4.15
C GLY A 98 21.73 -8.26 -2.99
N ILE A 99 21.60 -6.92 -3.03
CA ILE A 99 22.14 -6.02 -2.02
C ILE A 99 20.98 -5.50 -1.18
N ALA A 100 21.11 -5.52 0.13
CA ALA A 100 20.15 -4.88 1.04
C ALA A 100 20.50 -3.40 1.23
N GLN A 101 19.98 -2.52 0.36
CA GLN A 101 20.42 -1.11 0.32
C GLN A 101 20.03 -0.30 1.56
N LEU A 102 18.99 -0.72 2.29
CA LEU A 102 18.56 -0.07 3.53
C LEU A 102 19.20 -0.68 4.78
N MET A 103 20.10 -1.66 4.60
CA MET A 103 20.86 -2.22 5.72
C MET A 103 21.84 -1.18 6.26
N GLY A 104 21.86 -0.98 7.58
CA GLY A 104 22.76 -0.04 8.23
C GLY A 104 22.23 1.39 8.38
N GLY A 105 21.00 1.67 7.96
CA GLY A 105 20.32 2.95 8.24
C GLY A 105 18.97 3.08 7.55
N ALA A 106 18.03 3.76 8.19
CA ALA A 106 16.78 4.15 7.53
C ALA A 106 17.08 5.17 6.41
N PRO A 107 16.38 5.11 5.27
CA PRO A 107 16.42 6.19 4.31
C PRO A 107 15.98 7.50 4.98
N ARG A 108 16.48 8.64 4.47
CA ARG A 108 16.20 9.98 5.03
C ARG A 108 14.79 10.50 4.71
N TRP A 109 14.03 9.75 3.92
CA TRP A 109 12.68 10.04 3.50
C TRP A 109 11.73 9.12 4.23
#